data_AF-A0A436QST7-F1
#
_entry.id   AF-A0A436QST7-F1
#
_cell.length_a   1.000
_cell.length_b   1.000
_cell.length_c   1.000
_cell.angle_alpha   90.00
_cell.angle_beta   90.00
_cell.angle_gamma   90.00
#
_symmetry.space_group_name_H-M   'P 1'
#
loop_
_entity.id
_entity.type
_entity.pdbx_description
1 polymer ?
#
loop_
_entity_poly.entity_id
_entity_poly.type
_entity_poly.pdbx_seq_one_letter_code
_entity_poly.pdbx_strand_id
1 'polypeptide(L)'
;GETVTQPEHPIQGGGYAMPDLPFLKNAPVDGYLQVSGDEARETARLLARSEGIFGGFSSGANVAAALRLLRSDQSGKTIAVVICDSGLKYLSTDLWS
;
A
#
# COMPACT_ATOMS: atom_id res chain seq x y z
N GLY A 1 0.06 11.00 -12.73
CA GLY A 1 -0.06 9.53 -12.71
C GLY A 1 0.06 9.06 -14.14
N GLU A 2 0.88 8.06 -14.37
CA GLU A 2 1.03 7.45 -15.70
C GLU A 2 -0.27 6.76 -16.13
N THR A 3 -0.42 6.49 -17.42
CA THR A 3 -1.56 5.72 -17.94
C THR A 3 -1.57 4.32 -17.31
N VAL A 4 -2.73 3.86 -16.86
CA VAL A 4 -2.89 2.51 -16.31
C VAL A 4 -2.70 1.49 -17.44
N THR A 5 -1.67 0.66 -17.32
CA THR A 5 -1.35 -0.41 -18.28
C THR A 5 -1.70 -1.81 -17.75
N GLN A 6 -1.84 -1.98 -16.44
CA GLN A 6 -2.22 -3.23 -15.77
C GLN A 6 -3.30 -2.95 -14.72
N PRO A 7 -4.59 -3.08 -15.06
CA PRO A 7 -5.67 -2.80 -14.11
C PRO A 7 -5.85 -3.90 -13.05
N GLU A 8 -5.33 -5.10 -13.32
CA GLU A 8 -5.54 -6.31 -12.54
C GLU A 8 -4.50 -6.53 -11.43
N HIS A 9 -4.51 -5.63 -10.43
CA HIS A 9 -3.71 -5.75 -9.22
C HIS A 9 -4.48 -6.37 -8.04
N PRO A 10 -3.81 -7.06 -7.09
CA PRO A 10 -4.48 -7.71 -5.96
C PRO A 10 -4.88 -6.74 -4.84
N ILE A 11 -4.37 -5.50 -4.83
CA ILE A 11 -4.69 -4.51 -3.78
C ILE A 11 -6.19 -4.18 -3.81
N GLN A 12 -6.87 -4.24 -2.67
CA GLN A 12 -8.32 -4.01 -2.53
C GLN A 12 -8.66 -2.85 -1.61
N GLY A 13 -9.87 -2.30 -1.79
CA GLY A 13 -10.42 -1.22 -0.94
C GLY A 13 -10.13 0.20 -1.43
N GLY A 14 -9.36 0.33 -2.52
CA GLY A 14 -9.17 1.58 -3.25
C GLY A 14 -10.04 1.67 -4.50
N GLY A 15 -9.89 2.76 -5.24
CA GLY A 15 -10.47 2.89 -6.57
C GLY A 15 -9.61 2.18 -7.61
N TYR A 16 -10.22 1.28 -8.38
CA TYR A 16 -9.55 0.57 -9.47
C TYR A 16 -9.58 1.38 -10.75
N ALA A 17 -8.40 1.57 -11.36
CA ALA A 17 -8.25 2.24 -12.66
C ALA A 17 -9.06 3.55 -12.77
N MET A 18 -9.19 4.30 -11.68
CA MET A 18 -9.94 5.56 -11.67
C MET A 18 -9.05 6.68 -12.23
N PRO A 19 -9.43 7.32 -13.34
CA PRO A 19 -8.62 8.39 -13.92
C PRO A 19 -8.63 9.65 -13.06
N ASP A 20 -9.71 9.87 -12.30
CA ASP A 20 -9.90 11.02 -11.42
C ASP A 20 -10.15 10.57 -9.98
N LEU A 21 -9.56 11.30 -9.01
CA LEU A 21 -9.74 11.10 -7.57
C LEU A 21 -10.51 12.29 -6.98
N PRO A 22 -11.84 12.38 -7.15
CA PRO A 22 -12.61 13.59 -6.83
C PRO A 22 -12.51 14.00 -5.36
N PHE A 23 -12.36 13.03 -4.45
CA PHE A 23 -12.21 13.28 -3.01
C PHE A 23 -10.81 13.78 -2.62
N LEU A 24 -9.82 13.67 -3.51
CA LEU A 24 -8.49 14.25 -3.33
C LEU A 24 -8.32 15.55 -4.13
N LYS A 25 -9.38 16.06 -4.77
CA LYS A 25 -9.33 17.32 -5.51
C LYS A 25 -8.94 18.44 -4.54
N ASN A 26 -7.81 19.09 -4.80
CA ASN A 26 -7.19 20.13 -3.98
C ASN A 26 -6.60 19.66 -2.63
N ALA A 27 -6.49 18.35 -2.39
CA ALA A 27 -5.73 17.87 -1.25
C ALA A 27 -4.24 18.25 -1.43
N PRO A 28 -3.54 18.69 -0.36
CA PRO A 28 -2.11 18.94 -0.43
C PRO A 28 -1.38 17.60 -0.57
N VAL A 29 -1.03 17.24 -1.81
CA VAL A 29 -0.35 15.99 -2.17
C VAL A 29 0.96 16.34 -2.85
N ASP A 30 2.08 15.99 -2.22
CA ASP A 30 3.42 16.28 -2.74
C ASP A 30 3.82 15.34 -3.88
N GLY A 31 3.20 14.16 -3.97
CA GLY A 31 3.50 13.19 -5.02
C GLY A 31 2.81 11.85 -4.84
N TYR A 32 3.18 10.90 -5.70
CA TYR A 32 2.62 9.55 -5.73
C TYR A 32 3.75 8.53 -5.81
N LEU A 33 3.58 7.41 -5.12
CA LEU A 33 4.48 6.25 -5.19
C LEU A 33 3.70 5.07 -5.72
N GLN A 34 4.25 4.41 -6.73
CA GLN A 34 3.72 3.15 -7.24
C GLN A 34 4.31 1.98 -6.46
N VAL A 35 3.45 1.05 -6.07
CA VAL A 35 3.80 -0.19 -5.38
C VAL A 35 3.12 -1.35 -6.10
N SER A 36 3.86 -2.42 -6.36
CA SER A 36 3.33 -3.62 -6.99
C SER A 36 2.49 -4.47 -6.02
N GLY A 37 1.66 -5.35 -6.58
CA GLY A 37 0.91 -6.32 -5.77
C GLY A 37 1.80 -7.27 -4.96
N ASP A 38 2.95 -7.64 -5.51
CA ASP A 38 3.91 -8.52 -4.86
C ASP A 38 4.61 -7.81 -3.70
N GLU A 39 5.10 -6.59 -3.90
CA GLU A 39 5.68 -5.78 -2.81
C GLU A 39 4.68 -5.57 -1.67
N ALA A 40 3.42 -5.28 -2.00
CA ALA A 40 2.35 -5.12 -1.01
C ALA A 40 2.13 -6.39 -0.19
N ARG A 41 2.09 -7.55 -0.85
CA ARG A 41 1.88 -8.86 -0.21
C ARG A 41 3.06 -9.24 0.68
N GLU A 42 4.28 -9.17 0.15
CA GLU A 42 5.50 -9.49 0.89
C GLU A 42 5.64 -8.62 2.14
N THR A 43 5.35 -7.33 2.00
CA THR A 43 5.47 -6.36 3.09
C THR A 43 4.37 -6.56 4.13
N ALA A 44 3.12 -6.83 3.74
CA ALA A 44 2.05 -7.17 4.68
C ALA A 44 2.41 -8.41 5.53
N ARG A 45 2.97 -9.44 4.89
CA ARG A 45 3.44 -10.65 5.59
C ARG A 45 4.60 -10.38 6.51
N LEU A 46 5.56 -9.55 6.08
CA LEU A 46 6.69 -9.15 6.92
C LEU A 46 6.21 -8.38 8.14
N LEU A 47 5.31 -7.43 7.96
CA LEU A 47 4.72 -6.63 9.03
C LEU A 47 4.03 -7.51 10.09
N ALA A 48 3.27 -8.51 9.66
CA ALA A 48 2.64 -9.45 10.58
C ALA A 48 3.65 -10.31 11.34
N ARG A 49 4.74 -10.75 10.70
CA ARG A 49 5.78 -11.58 11.33
C ARG A 49 6.68 -10.80 12.27
N SER A 50 7.05 -9.58 11.91
CA SER A 50 8.03 -8.77 12.65
C SER A 50 7.38 -7.94 13.76
N GLU A 51 6.19 -7.39 13.50
CA GLU A 51 5.55 -6.41 14.40
C GLU A 51 4.20 -6.92 14.97
N GLY A 52 3.74 -8.11 14.56
CA GLY A 52 2.45 -8.64 14.98
C GLY A 52 1.23 -7.90 14.42
N ILE A 53 1.43 -6.99 13.45
CA ILE A 53 0.35 -6.22 12.84
C ILE A 53 -0.20 -6.99 11.63
N PHE A 54 -1.33 -7.64 11.83
CA PHE A 54 -2.01 -8.46 10.82
C PHE A 54 -2.95 -7.61 9.96
N GLY A 55 -2.43 -6.98 8.89
CA GLY A 55 -3.16 -6.04 8.02
C GLY A 55 -3.37 -6.50 6.57
N GLY A 56 -4.21 -5.81 5.80
CA GLY A 56 -4.50 -6.13 4.39
C GLY A 56 -3.46 -5.71 3.35
N PHE A 57 -3.77 -5.94 2.07
CA PHE A 57 -2.91 -5.58 0.92
C PHE A 57 -2.54 -4.09 0.90
N SER A 58 -3.50 -3.18 1.08
CA SER A 58 -3.27 -1.73 1.03
C SER A 58 -2.37 -1.26 2.17
N SER A 59 -2.49 -1.88 3.34
CA SER A 59 -1.59 -1.64 4.48
C SER A 59 -0.16 -2.07 4.16
N GLY A 60 0.02 -3.23 3.53
CA GLY A 60 1.31 -3.69 3.03
C GLY A 60 1.92 -2.71 2.01
N ALA A 61 1.10 -2.20 1.08
CA ALA A 61 1.54 -1.21 0.11
C ALA A 61 2.01 0.11 0.76
N ASN A 62 1.27 0.61 1.76
CA ASN A 62 1.64 1.82 2.50
C ASN A 62 2.98 1.64 3.22
N VAL A 63 3.19 0.51 3.88
CA VAL A 63 4.45 0.21 4.58
C VAL A 63 5.60 0.04 3.57
N ALA A 64 5.38 -0.62 2.43
CA ALA A 64 6.39 -0.78 1.38
C ALA A 64 6.86 0.58 0.86
N ALA A 65 5.92 1.49 0.57
CA ALA A 65 6.22 2.85 0.14
C ALA A 65 7.02 3.62 1.21
N ALA A 66 6.62 3.53 2.48
CA ALA A 66 7.33 4.18 3.57
C ALA A 66 8.76 3.65 3.73
N LEU A 67 8.96 2.33 3.68
CA LEU A 67 10.30 1.72 3.74
C LEU A 67 11.18 2.17 2.57
N ARG A 68 10.60 2.34 1.37
CA ARG A 68 11.33 2.86 0.21
C ARG A 68 11.79 4.30 0.43
N LEU A 69 10.91 5.18 0.90
CA LEU A 69 11.23 6.57 1.22
C LEU A 69 12.32 6.68 2.29
N LEU A 70 12.25 5.86 3.34
CA LEU A 70 13.26 5.82 4.41
C LEU A 70 14.63 5.31 3.92
N ARG A 71 14.69 4.60 2.79
CA ARG A 71 15.94 4.20 2.13
C ARG A 71 16.46 5.25 1.14
N SER A 72 15.67 6.28 0.85
CA SER A 72 15.99 7.33 -0.11
C SER A 72 16.03 8.72 0.56
N ASP A 73 15.31 9.66 -0.01
CA ASP A 73 15.14 11.07 0.35
C ASP A 73 14.62 11.33 1.77
N GLN A 74 14.03 10.33 2.43
CA GLN A 74 13.53 10.44 3.80
C GLN A 74 14.36 9.64 4.81
N SER A 75 15.60 9.26 4.47
CA SER A 75 16.51 8.57 5.40
C SER A 75 16.68 9.33 6.73
N GLY A 76 16.61 8.59 7.83
CA GLY A 76 16.69 9.12 9.20
C GLY A 76 15.45 9.86 9.70
N LYS A 77 14.39 9.99 8.89
CA LYS A 77 13.13 10.62 9.30
C LYS A 77 12.13 9.59 9.82
N THR A 78 10.99 10.09 10.31
CA THR A 78 9.84 9.27 10.73
C THR A 78 8.72 9.43 9.72
N ILE A 79 8.15 8.32 9.27
CA ILE A 79 6.97 8.29 8.39
C ILE A 79 5.83 7.59 9.12
N ALA A 80 4.68 8.25 9.17
CA ALA A 80 3.43 7.65 9.65
C ALA A 80 2.68 7.03 8.46
N VAL A 81 2.14 5.83 8.66
CA VAL A 81 1.33 5.12 7.66
C VAL A 81 0.00 4.69 8.27
N VAL A 82 -1.00 4.51 7.40
CA VAL A 82 -2.32 4.00 7.80
C VAL A 82 -2.38 2.49 7.53
N ILE A 83 -2.81 1.74 8.54
CA ILE A 83 -3.22 0.34 8.40
C ILE A 83 -4.73 0.34 8.16
N CYS A 84 -5.13 0.09 6.91
CA CYS A 84 -6.48 0.37 6.43
C CYS A 84 -7.52 -0.63 6.94
N ASP A 85 -7.13 -1.89 7.14
CA ASP A 85 -7.98 -2.95 7.65
C ASP A 85 -7.16 -4.14 8.18
N SER A 86 -7.86 -5.13 8.76
CA SER A 86 -7.27 -6.36 9.26
C SER A 86 -7.06 -7.40 8.16
N GLY A 87 -6.00 -8.18 8.29
CA GLY A 87 -5.69 -9.35 7.49
C GLY A 87 -6.80 -10.43 7.49
N LEU A 88 -7.70 -10.43 8.49
CA LEU A 88 -8.80 -11.40 8.61
C LEU A 88 -9.73 -11.42 7.39
N LYS A 89 -9.88 -10.28 6.71
CA LYS A 89 -10.69 -10.16 5.49
C LYS A 89 -10.11 -10.97 4.31
N TYR A 90 -8.83 -11.32 4.38
CA TYR A 90 -8.06 -11.84 3.26
C TYR A 90 -7.71 -13.32 3.40
N LEU A 91 -8.30 -14.03 4.37
CA LEU A 91 -8.03 -15.46 4.61
C LEU A 91 -8.45 -16.37 3.44
N SER A 92 -9.38 -15.92 2.59
CA SER A 92 -9.80 -16.62 1.36
C SER A 92 -9.10 -16.12 0.10
N THR A 93 -8.10 -15.25 0.26
CA THR A 93 -7.28 -14.73 -0.84
C THR A 93 -5.87 -15.30 -0.76
N ASP A 94 -5.03 -14.93 -1.71
CA ASP A 94 -3.63 -15.33 -1.75
C ASP A 94 -2.72 -14.42 -0.89
N LEU A 95 -3.27 -13.50 -0.08
CA LEU A 95 -2.47 -12.65 0.81
C LEU A 95 -1.73 -13.46 1.88
N TRP A 96 -2.38 -14.48 2.45
CA TRP A 96 -1.85 -15.23 3.61
C TRP A 96 -1.47 -16.69 3.30
N SER A 97 -1.62 -17.13 2.05
CA SER A 97 -1.22 -18.46 1.58
C SER A 97 0.22 -18.51 1.08
#